data_AF-A0A976SIS2-F1
#
_entry.id   AF-A0A976SIS2-F1
#
_cell.length_a   1.000
_cell.length_b   1.000
_cell.length_c   1.000
_cell.angle_alpha   90.00
_cell.angle_beta   90.00
_cell.angle_gamma   90.00
#
_symmetry.space_group_name_H-M   'P 1'
#
loop_
_entity.id
_entity.type
_entity.pdbx_description
1 polymer ?
#
loop_
_entity_poly.entity_id
_entity_poly.type
_entity_poly.pdbx_seq_one_letter_code
_entity_poly.pdbx_strand_id
1 'polypeptide(L)'
;MSNSDNNSLTIGLDPFCFKQFDKKGINFIPYPKESFLEKVRECLKNGAVLKDGYAPFCKHLLIKNFTEATCSAIEITEENEHLLKSGYLARTSKELPVLTRWFRKNDVMKYIKKAEYLDVILYSREQVIKESKAMKSFEGESHYTHDYYIISIKPQNEDYELPMLPITVMRNALIDQGGSGVPIDRKTYERAVEYWSKYAVFYEDA
;
A
#
# COMPACT_ATOMS: atom_id res chain seq x y z
N MET A 1 -21.82 22.22 6.39
CA MET A 1 -20.68 22.88 5.74
C MET A 1 -20.28 22.02 4.55
N SER A 2 -20.19 22.69 3.40
CA SER A 2 -20.07 22.24 2.00
C SER A 2 -19.40 20.89 1.72
N ASN A 3 -20.14 20.00 1.08
CA ASN A 3 -19.66 18.75 0.46
C ASN A 3 -19.63 18.92 -1.08
N SER A 4 -19.00 20.00 -1.57
CA SER A 4 -19.09 20.44 -2.97
C SER A 4 -17.79 20.35 -3.78
N ASP A 5 -16.68 19.88 -3.22
CA ASP A 5 -15.36 19.99 -3.88
C ASP A 5 -14.86 18.68 -4.52
N ASN A 6 -15.57 17.56 -4.38
CA ASN A 6 -15.11 16.27 -4.95
C ASN A 6 -15.29 16.17 -6.48
N ASN A 7 -15.94 17.12 -7.14
CA ASN A 7 -16.27 17.01 -8.57
C ASN A 7 -15.21 17.60 -9.52
N SER A 8 -14.12 18.18 -9.00
CA SER A 8 -13.05 18.79 -9.80
C SER A 8 -11.69 18.09 -9.69
N LEU A 9 -11.53 17.13 -8.78
CA LEU A 9 -10.24 16.50 -8.51
C LEU A 9 -9.87 15.50 -9.62
N THR A 10 -8.69 15.67 -10.19
CA THR A 10 -8.16 14.82 -11.26
C THR A 10 -7.11 13.85 -10.72
N ILE A 11 -7.20 12.58 -11.12
CA ILE A 11 -6.28 11.51 -10.70
C ILE A 11 -5.50 11.01 -11.91
N GLY A 12 -4.17 10.99 -11.83
CA GLY A 12 -3.26 10.29 -12.75
C GLY A 12 -2.71 8.98 -12.15
N LEU A 13 -1.88 8.27 -12.91
CA LEU A 13 -1.16 7.09 -12.44
C LEU A 13 0.34 7.34 -12.50
N ASP A 14 1.03 7.23 -11.36
CA ASP A 14 2.47 7.43 -11.31
C ASP A 14 3.22 6.19 -11.85
N PRO A 15 4.31 6.36 -12.62
CA PRO A 15 5.13 5.25 -13.11
C PRO A 15 5.64 4.31 -12.02
N PHE A 16 5.84 4.79 -10.79
CA PHE A 16 6.22 3.97 -9.65
C PHE A 16 5.21 2.85 -9.36
N CYS A 17 3.92 3.10 -9.64
CA CYS A 17 2.84 2.13 -9.45
C CYS A 17 2.77 1.09 -10.59
N PHE A 18 3.40 1.32 -11.76
CA PHE A 18 3.27 0.45 -12.93
C PHE A 18 3.69 -0.99 -12.65
N LYS A 19 4.71 -1.19 -11.79
CA LYS A 19 5.18 -2.53 -11.38
C LYS A 19 4.10 -3.40 -10.74
N GLN A 20 3.05 -2.80 -10.17
CA GLN A 20 1.94 -3.55 -9.57
C GLN A 20 1.02 -4.18 -10.63
N PHE A 21 1.14 -3.80 -11.89
CA PHE A 21 0.40 -4.41 -13.00
C PHE A 21 1.22 -5.49 -13.72
N ASP A 22 2.45 -5.76 -13.27
CA ASP A 22 3.24 -6.91 -13.67
C ASP A 22 2.88 -8.11 -12.78
N LYS A 23 2.68 -9.29 -13.36
CA LYS A 23 2.37 -10.54 -12.65
C LYS A 23 3.40 -10.91 -11.59
N LYS A 24 4.66 -10.48 -11.76
CA LYS A 24 5.75 -10.67 -10.79
C LYS A 24 5.83 -9.57 -9.74
N GLY A 25 5.01 -8.54 -9.86
CA GLY A 25 4.95 -7.42 -8.93
C GLY A 25 4.40 -7.82 -7.57
N ILE A 26 4.93 -7.18 -6.52
CA ILE A 26 4.31 -7.21 -5.19
C ILE A 26 2.94 -6.55 -5.29
N ASN A 27 1.93 -7.14 -4.64
CA ASN A 27 0.54 -6.68 -4.72
C ASN A 27 0.06 -6.57 -6.17
N PHE A 28 0.26 -7.64 -6.94
CA PHE A 28 -0.16 -7.70 -8.33
C PHE A 28 -1.65 -7.39 -8.49
N ILE A 29 -1.94 -6.46 -9.38
CA ILE A 29 -3.27 -6.03 -9.80
C ILE A 29 -3.53 -6.63 -11.18
N PRO A 30 -4.31 -7.73 -11.27
CA PRO A 30 -4.63 -8.39 -12.54
C PRO A 30 -5.68 -7.60 -13.32
N TYR A 31 -5.29 -6.41 -13.79
CA TYR A 31 -6.14 -5.49 -14.54
C TYR A 31 -5.30 -4.61 -15.47
N PRO A 32 -5.78 -4.23 -16.67
CA PRO A 32 -5.06 -3.28 -17.51
C PRO A 32 -4.94 -1.92 -16.81
N LYS A 33 -3.73 -1.37 -16.71
CA LYS A 33 -3.45 -0.15 -15.93
C LYS A 33 -4.29 1.07 -16.33
N GLU A 34 -4.52 1.27 -17.64
CA GLU A 34 -5.31 2.41 -18.13
C GLU A 34 -6.79 2.22 -17.77
N SER A 35 -7.32 1.01 -17.95
CA SER A 35 -8.68 0.68 -17.54
C SER A 35 -8.85 0.76 -16.01
N PHE A 36 -7.81 0.43 -15.24
CA PHE A 36 -7.82 0.55 -13.78
C PHE A 36 -7.98 2.02 -13.37
N LEU A 37 -7.18 2.90 -13.97
CA LEU A 37 -7.22 4.33 -13.71
C LEU A 37 -8.61 4.91 -14.03
N GLU A 38 -9.19 4.55 -15.17
CA GLU A 38 -10.55 4.97 -15.51
C GLU A 38 -11.59 4.47 -14.50
N LYS A 39 -11.48 3.23 -14.02
CA LYS A 39 -12.41 2.71 -13.02
C LYS A 39 -12.27 3.42 -11.67
N VAL A 40 -11.05 3.77 -11.27
CA VAL A 40 -10.79 4.58 -10.07
C VAL A 40 -11.44 5.96 -10.19
N ARG A 41 -11.28 6.62 -11.34
CA ARG A 41 -11.91 7.92 -11.63
C ARG A 41 -13.44 7.82 -11.60
N GLU A 42 -14.01 6.75 -12.14
CA GLU A 42 -15.45 6.48 -12.09
C GLU A 42 -15.93 6.30 -10.63
N CYS A 43 -15.20 5.52 -9.82
CA CYS A 43 -15.53 5.36 -8.40
C CYS A 43 -15.52 6.69 -7.64
N LEU A 44 -14.52 7.55 -7.89
CA LEU A 44 -14.46 8.88 -7.26
C LEU A 44 -15.67 9.75 -7.67
N LYS A 45 -16.00 9.80 -8.97
CA LYS A 45 -17.18 10.51 -9.49
C LYS A 45 -18.49 10.00 -8.90
N ASN A 46 -18.57 8.70 -8.62
CA ASN A 46 -19.73 8.05 -8.01
C ASN A 46 -19.74 8.16 -6.47
N GLY A 47 -18.88 8.99 -5.87
CA GLY A 47 -18.92 9.34 -4.45
C GLY A 47 -18.05 8.49 -3.53
N ALA A 48 -17.05 7.76 -4.06
CA ALA A 48 -16.04 7.13 -3.22
C ALA A 48 -15.32 8.19 -2.36
N VAL A 49 -15.18 7.93 -1.06
CA VAL A 49 -14.67 8.91 -0.10
C VAL A 49 -13.14 8.90 -0.10
N LEU A 50 -12.55 10.06 -0.37
CA LEU A 50 -11.13 10.31 -0.24
C LEU A 50 -10.80 10.63 1.22
N LYS A 51 -10.01 9.77 1.87
CA LYS A 51 -9.57 9.94 3.27
C LYS A 51 -8.18 10.54 3.32
N ASP A 52 -7.88 11.29 4.37
CA ASP A 52 -6.54 11.79 4.63
C ASP A 52 -5.60 10.64 5.00
N GLY A 53 -4.40 10.64 4.42
CA GLY A 53 -3.32 9.74 4.81
C GLY A 53 -2.44 10.34 5.90
N TYR A 54 -1.26 9.74 6.08
CA TYR A 54 -0.31 10.13 7.14
C TYR A 54 0.27 11.56 7.01
N ALA A 55 0.09 12.23 5.86
CA ALA A 55 0.59 13.56 5.58
C ALA A 55 -0.39 14.33 4.68
N PRO A 56 -0.37 15.69 4.66
CA PRO A 56 -1.32 16.48 3.87
C PRO A 56 -1.35 16.17 2.37
N PHE A 57 -0.20 15.74 1.81
CA PHE A 57 -0.07 15.35 0.41
C PHE A 57 -0.57 13.93 0.11
N CYS A 58 -0.82 13.10 1.12
CA CYS A 58 -1.20 11.70 0.98
C CYS A 58 -2.70 11.54 1.20
N LYS A 59 -3.37 10.82 0.31
CA LYS A 59 -4.78 10.47 0.40
C LYS A 59 -4.99 8.98 0.15
N HIS A 60 -6.04 8.44 0.73
CA HIS A 60 -6.47 7.06 0.54
C HIS A 60 -7.87 7.03 -0.05
N LEU A 61 -8.03 6.35 -1.18
CA LEU A 61 -9.33 6.09 -1.79
C LEU A 61 -9.63 4.60 -1.65
N LEU A 62 -10.46 4.25 -0.66
CA LEU A 62 -10.88 2.87 -0.42
C LEU A 62 -12.11 2.54 -1.27
N ILE A 63 -11.95 1.55 -2.15
CA ILE A 63 -13.00 1.12 -3.09
C ILE A 63 -13.15 -0.38 -3.08
N LYS A 64 -14.35 -0.90 -3.43
CA LYS A 64 -14.54 -2.34 -3.61
C LYS A 64 -13.62 -2.87 -4.71
N ASN A 65 -13.04 -4.04 -4.46
CA ASN A 65 -12.14 -4.67 -5.41
C ASN A 65 -12.90 -5.16 -6.65
N PHE A 66 -12.81 -4.37 -7.73
CA PHE A 66 -13.35 -4.69 -9.05
C PHE A 66 -12.39 -5.54 -9.91
N THR A 67 -11.25 -5.96 -9.35
CA THR A 67 -10.23 -6.79 -10.01
C THR A 67 -10.19 -8.19 -9.38
N GLU A 68 -9.25 -9.05 -9.81
CA GLU A 68 -8.95 -10.33 -9.15
C GLU A 68 -7.73 -10.24 -8.19
N ALA A 69 -7.37 -9.03 -7.75
CA ALA A 69 -6.26 -8.86 -6.82
C ALA A 69 -6.53 -9.57 -5.49
N THR A 70 -5.50 -10.18 -4.91
CA THR A 70 -5.57 -10.97 -3.68
C THR A 70 -4.91 -10.22 -2.52
N CYS A 71 -5.36 -10.48 -1.29
CA CYS A 71 -4.77 -9.86 -0.10
C CYS A 71 -3.27 -10.17 0.02
N SER A 72 -2.51 -9.24 0.57
CA SER A 72 -1.06 -9.38 0.82
C SER A 72 -0.71 -10.08 2.14
N ALA A 73 -1.72 -10.36 2.96
CA ALA A 73 -1.64 -11.07 4.22
C ALA A 73 -2.84 -11.99 4.38
N ILE A 74 -2.66 -13.07 5.14
CA ILE A 74 -3.71 -14.00 5.52
C ILE A 74 -3.84 -14.07 7.02
N GLU A 75 -5.03 -14.43 7.50
CA GLU A 75 -5.30 -14.65 8.91
C GLU A 75 -4.52 -15.87 9.41
N ILE A 76 -3.98 -15.76 10.62
CA ILE A 76 -3.34 -16.84 11.35
C ILE A 76 -4.45 -17.58 12.09
N THR A 77 -4.61 -18.85 11.78
CA THR A 77 -5.61 -19.75 12.37
C THR A 77 -4.91 -20.98 12.93
N GLU A 78 -5.59 -21.74 13.79
CA GLU A 78 -5.05 -23.01 14.32
C GLU A 78 -4.61 -23.98 13.19
N GLU A 79 -5.33 -23.96 12.06
CA GLU A 79 -5.04 -24.81 10.90
C GLU A 79 -3.80 -24.40 10.10
N ASN A 80 -3.32 -23.16 10.24
CA ASN A 80 -2.20 -22.66 9.45
C ASN A 80 -1.02 -22.14 10.27
N GLU A 81 -1.19 -21.89 11.57
CA GLU A 81 -0.16 -21.30 12.42
C GLU A 81 1.18 -22.05 12.36
N HIS A 82 1.12 -23.39 12.29
CA HIS A 82 2.29 -24.26 12.16
C HIS A 82 3.11 -24.06 10.86
N LEU A 83 2.54 -23.38 9.86
CA LEU A 83 3.21 -23.03 8.59
C LEU A 83 3.98 -21.71 8.67
N LEU A 84 3.79 -20.91 9.73
CA LEU A 84 4.52 -19.67 9.92
C LEU A 84 6.03 -19.94 9.97
N LYS A 85 6.76 -19.12 9.22
CA LYS A 85 8.21 -19.00 9.28
C LYS A 85 8.56 -17.75 10.06
N SER A 86 9.75 -17.77 10.64
CA SER A 86 10.37 -16.58 11.21
C SER A 86 11.87 -16.56 10.94
N GLY A 87 12.44 -15.36 10.91
CA GLY A 87 13.83 -15.15 10.57
C GLY A 87 14.16 -13.67 10.47
N TYR A 88 15.45 -13.37 10.31
CA TYR A 88 15.94 -12.00 10.14
C TYR A 88 15.99 -11.64 8.67
N LEU A 89 15.09 -10.76 8.23
CA LEU A 89 14.97 -10.31 6.85
C LEU A 89 15.25 -8.81 6.73
N ALA A 90 15.97 -8.41 5.69
CA ALA A 90 16.14 -7.01 5.31
C ALA A 90 15.34 -6.72 4.04
N ARG A 91 14.72 -5.53 3.96
CA ARG A 91 13.97 -5.11 2.76
C ARG A 91 14.89 -4.79 1.58
N THR A 92 16.09 -4.30 1.89
CA THR A 92 17.15 -4.01 0.93
C THR A 92 18.51 -4.36 1.57
N SER A 93 19.56 -4.48 0.75
CA SER A 93 20.92 -4.77 1.24
C SER A 93 21.53 -3.64 2.09
N LYS A 94 20.90 -2.46 2.15
CA LYS A 94 21.38 -1.29 2.90
C LYS A 94 20.72 -1.16 4.27
N GLU A 95 19.67 -1.94 4.56
CA GLU A 95 18.94 -1.88 5.81
C GLU A 95 19.34 -3.03 6.74
N LEU A 96 19.28 -2.80 8.05
CA LEU A 96 19.47 -3.86 9.03
C LEU A 96 18.38 -4.93 8.89
N PRO A 97 18.74 -6.22 8.96
CA PRO A 97 17.76 -7.27 8.98
C PRO A 97 17.03 -7.29 10.33
N VAL A 98 15.73 -7.54 10.28
CA VAL A 98 14.85 -7.50 11.44
C VAL A 98 14.06 -8.79 11.56
N LEU A 99 13.74 -9.18 12.80
CA LEU A 99 12.90 -10.35 13.03
C LEU A 99 11.55 -10.15 12.34
N THR A 100 11.25 -11.05 11.41
CA THR A 100 10.05 -11.05 10.59
C THR A 100 9.39 -12.42 10.70
N ARG A 101 8.06 -12.45 10.62
CA ARG A 101 7.29 -13.69 10.48
C ARG A 101 6.44 -13.63 9.22
N TRP A 102 6.33 -14.75 8.52
CA TRP A 102 5.63 -14.82 7.24
C TRP A 102 5.19 -16.24 6.93
N PHE A 103 4.28 -16.38 5.96
CA PHE A 103 4.02 -17.65 5.30
C PHE A 103 4.80 -17.74 3.99
N ARG A 104 5.27 -18.94 3.62
CA ARG A 104 5.70 -19.20 2.24
C ARG A 104 4.45 -19.30 1.38
N LYS A 105 4.36 -18.51 0.32
CA LYS A 105 3.16 -18.40 -0.51
C LYS A 105 2.68 -19.76 -1.01
N ASN A 106 3.60 -20.60 -1.46
CA ASN A 106 3.33 -21.95 -1.95
C ASN A 106 2.67 -22.85 -0.89
N ASP A 107 3.02 -22.68 0.39
CA ASP A 107 2.48 -23.49 1.50
C ASP A 107 1.05 -23.06 1.88
N VAL A 108 0.66 -21.83 1.53
CA VAL A 108 -0.61 -21.23 1.97
C VAL A 108 -1.53 -20.79 0.82
N MET A 109 -1.26 -21.18 -0.43
CA MET A 109 -2.06 -20.76 -1.60
C MET A 109 -3.58 -20.95 -1.40
N LYS A 110 -4.00 -22.03 -0.74
CA LYS A 110 -5.42 -22.31 -0.46
C LYS A 110 -6.10 -21.30 0.48
N TYR A 111 -5.32 -20.55 1.28
CA TYR A 111 -5.82 -19.52 2.20
C TYR A 111 -5.81 -18.12 1.57
N ILE A 112 -5.14 -17.94 0.43
CA ILE A 112 -5.07 -16.65 -0.27
C ILE A 112 -6.38 -16.44 -1.00
N LYS A 113 -7.11 -15.39 -0.61
CA LYS A 113 -8.41 -15.02 -1.17
C LYS A 113 -8.33 -13.71 -1.94
N LYS A 114 -9.25 -13.54 -2.88
CA LYS A 114 -9.53 -12.23 -3.49
C LYS A 114 -9.80 -11.21 -2.39
N ALA A 115 -9.17 -10.05 -2.49
CA ALA A 115 -9.38 -8.96 -1.56
C ALA A 115 -10.78 -8.36 -1.72
N GLU A 116 -11.39 -7.91 -0.62
CA GLU A 116 -12.69 -7.24 -0.68
C GLU A 116 -12.57 -5.78 -1.16
N TYR A 117 -11.49 -5.11 -0.80
CA TYR A 117 -11.21 -3.71 -1.09
C TYR A 117 -9.84 -3.50 -1.73
N LEU A 118 -9.71 -2.34 -2.38
CA LEU A 118 -8.46 -1.77 -2.81
C LEU A 118 -8.30 -0.44 -2.07
N ASP A 119 -7.25 -0.33 -1.27
CA ASP A 119 -6.77 0.96 -0.77
C ASP A 119 -5.86 1.58 -1.83
N VAL A 120 -6.38 2.58 -2.55
CA VAL A 120 -5.67 3.30 -3.61
C VAL A 120 -5.01 4.54 -2.98
N ILE A 121 -3.68 4.49 -2.89
CA ILE A 121 -2.87 5.53 -2.24
C ILE A 121 -2.48 6.58 -3.27
N LEU A 122 -2.80 7.83 -2.96
CA LEU A 122 -2.68 8.96 -3.84
C LEU A 122 -1.72 9.99 -3.23
N TYR A 123 -0.74 10.46 -4.00
CA TYR A 123 0.07 11.61 -3.63
C TYR A 123 -0.31 12.83 -4.48
N SER A 124 -0.27 14.01 -3.87
CA SER A 124 -0.43 15.28 -4.59
C SER A 124 0.64 15.42 -5.67
N ARG A 125 0.29 16.11 -6.76
CA ARG A 125 1.21 16.49 -7.84
C ARG A 125 2.55 17.03 -7.34
N GLU A 126 2.53 17.95 -6.38
CA GLU A 126 3.73 18.62 -5.84
C GLU A 126 4.68 17.62 -5.19
N GLN A 127 4.13 16.67 -4.43
CA GLN A 127 4.92 15.63 -3.78
C GLN A 127 5.53 14.66 -4.81
N VAL A 128 4.77 14.25 -5.82
CA VAL A 128 5.29 13.37 -6.89
C VAL A 128 6.42 14.06 -7.66
N ILE A 129 6.27 15.34 -7.99
CA ILE A 129 7.34 16.13 -8.63
C ILE A 129 8.57 16.19 -7.72
N LYS A 130 8.39 16.45 -6.42
CA LYS A 130 9.49 16.52 -5.45
C LYS A 130 10.27 15.21 -5.37
N GLU A 131 9.57 14.07 -5.26
CA GLU A 131 10.21 12.74 -5.20
C GLU A 131 10.90 12.38 -6.52
N SER A 132 10.28 12.69 -7.66
CA SER A 132 10.86 12.46 -8.98
C SER A 132 12.16 13.25 -9.20
N LYS A 133 12.22 14.50 -8.72
CA LYS A 133 13.45 15.32 -8.74
C LYS A 133 14.55 14.70 -7.87
N ALA A 134 14.20 14.24 -6.66
CA ALA A 134 15.14 13.59 -5.76
C ALA A 134 15.69 12.26 -6.32
N MET A 135 14.84 11.49 -7.01
CA MET A 135 15.21 10.22 -7.65
C MET A 135 15.89 10.39 -9.01
N LYS A 136 16.08 11.62 -9.51
CA LYS A 136 16.63 11.93 -10.84
C LYS A 136 15.83 11.29 -11.99
N SER A 137 14.51 11.16 -11.81
CA SER A 137 13.56 10.62 -12.79
C SER A 137 12.54 11.66 -13.26
N PHE A 138 12.78 12.94 -12.99
CA PHE A 138 11.89 14.03 -13.36
C PHE A 138 11.99 14.36 -14.86
N GLU A 139 10.88 14.23 -15.58
CA GLU A 139 10.81 14.45 -17.04
C GLU A 139 10.24 15.84 -17.42
N GLY A 140 10.01 16.73 -16.45
CA GLY A 140 9.43 18.06 -16.67
C GLY A 140 7.99 18.18 -16.14
N GLU A 141 7.57 19.40 -15.79
CA GLU A 141 6.27 19.62 -15.12
C GLU A 141 5.07 19.30 -16.03
N SER A 142 5.24 19.37 -17.34
CA SER A 142 4.20 19.05 -18.33
C SER A 142 3.77 17.58 -18.31
N HIS A 143 4.59 16.68 -17.75
CA HIS A 143 4.24 15.27 -17.55
C HIS A 143 3.28 15.07 -16.38
N TYR A 144 3.15 16.08 -15.51
CA TYR A 144 2.31 16.04 -14.32
C TYR A 144 1.11 16.98 -14.50
N THR A 145 0.03 16.49 -15.11
CA THR A 145 -1.18 17.26 -15.45
C THR A 145 -2.39 17.04 -14.53
N HIS A 146 -2.26 16.21 -13.49
CA HIS A 146 -3.36 15.86 -12.58
C HIS A 146 -3.06 16.36 -11.16
N ASP A 147 -4.11 16.53 -10.34
CA ASP A 147 -3.98 17.02 -8.95
C ASP A 147 -3.34 15.97 -8.04
N TYR A 148 -3.72 14.70 -8.24
CA TYR A 148 -3.22 13.56 -7.49
C TYR A 148 -2.79 12.43 -8.42
N TYR A 149 -1.90 11.58 -7.94
CA TYR A 149 -1.40 10.42 -8.66
C TYR A 149 -1.47 9.18 -7.80
N ILE A 150 -1.95 8.08 -8.37
CA ILE A 150 -1.88 6.76 -7.74
C ILE A 150 -0.42 6.35 -7.67
N ILE A 151 0.11 6.24 -6.46
CA ILE A 151 1.50 5.79 -6.21
C ILE A 151 1.56 4.36 -5.71
N SER A 152 0.46 3.81 -5.17
CA SER A 152 0.37 2.41 -4.77
C SER A 152 -1.07 1.95 -4.63
N ILE A 153 -1.28 0.64 -4.80
CA ILE A 153 -2.56 -0.02 -4.62
C ILE A 153 -2.38 -1.16 -3.62
N LYS A 154 -3.18 -1.21 -2.56
CA LYS A 154 -3.13 -2.27 -1.55
C LYS A 154 -4.44 -3.05 -1.54
N PRO A 155 -4.45 -4.28 -2.10
CA PRO A 155 -5.58 -5.18 -1.94
C PRO A 155 -5.65 -5.68 -0.49
N GLN A 156 -6.83 -5.54 0.11
CA GLN A 156 -7.08 -5.85 1.53
C GLN A 156 -8.56 -6.17 1.79
N ASN A 157 -8.85 -6.74 2.96
CA ASN A 157 -10.23 -7.04 3.37
C ASN A 157 -10.86 -5.96 4.25
N GLU A 158 -10.06 -5.00 4.72
CA GLU A 158 -10.52 -3.93 5.59
C GLU A 158 -10.92 -2.69 4.80
N ASP A 159 -11.93 -1.95 5.27
CA ASP A 159 -12.44 -0.70 4.67
C ASP A 159 -11.75 0.57 5.24
N TYR A 160 -10.61 0.38 5.89
CA TYR A 160 -9.73 1.41 6.44
C TYR A 160 -8.27 1.15 6.09
N GLU A 161 -7.40 2.17 6.20
CA GLU A 161 -5.96 2.00 5.97
C GLU A 161 -5.38 0.96 6.94
N LEU A 162 -4.82 -0.13 6.41
CA LEU A 162 -4.16 -1.13 7.24
C LEU A 162 -2.97 -0.53 7.99
N PRO A 163 -2.82 -0.81 9.30
CA PRO A 163 -1.67 -0.32 10.04
C PRO A 163 -0.39 -0.91 9.47
N MET A 164 0.70 -0.14 9.50
CA MET A 164 2.02 -0.64 9.16
C MET A 164 2.40 -1.83 10.06
N LEU A 165 3.25 -2.75 9.57
CA LEU A 165 3.87 -3.76 10.43
C LEU A 165 4.54 -3.08 11.64
N PRO A 166 4.45 -3.64 12.86
CA PRO A 166 5.04 -3.00 14.05
C PRO A 166 6.53 -2.67 13.87
N ILE A 167 7.29 -3.56 13.24
CA ILE A 167 8.71 -3.32 12.95
C ILE A 167 8.94 -2.16 11.97
N THR A 168 8.00 -1.90 11.06
CA THR A 168 8.05 -0.72 10.18
C THR A 168 7.82 0.55 10.98
N VAL A 169 6.91 0.55 11.96
CA VAL A 169 6.72 1.69 12.88
C VAL A 169 8.00 1.97 13.67
N MET A 170 8.66 0.92 14.19
CA MET A 170 9.94 1.10 14.93
C MET A 170 11.06 1.61 14.03
N ARG A 171 11.23 1.01 12.84
CA ARG A 171 12.26 1.43 11.88
C ARG A 171 12.05 2.86 11.39
N ASN A 172 10.81 3.32 11.25
CA ASN A 172 10.53 4.69 10.83
C ASN A 172 11.13 5.75 11.77
N ALA A 173 11.41 5.42 13.03
CA ALA A 173 12.12 6.32 13.94
C ALA A 173 13.65 6.39 13.69
N LEU A 174 14.21 5.48 12.89
CA LEU A 174 15.65 5.36 12.59
C LEU A 174 15.94 5.79 11.14
N ILE A 175 16.17 7.09 10.92
CA ILE A 175 16.39 7.68 9.59
C ILE A 175 17.56 7.02 8.86
N ASP A 176 18.67 6.80 9.57
CA ASP A 176 19.90 6.21 9.06
C ASP A 176 19.75 4.72 8.66
N GLN A 177 18.66 4.07 9.08
CA GLN A 177 18.33 2.67 8.79
C GLN A 177 17.12 2.52 7.85
N GLY A 178 16.84 3.54 7.02
CA GLY A 178 15.78 3.50 6.01
C GLY A 178 14.38 3.83 6.54
N GLY A 179 14.29 4.46 7.70
CA GLY A 179 13.06 5.02 8.27
C GLY A 179 12.74 6.42 7.74
N SER A 180 11.48 6.85 7.91
CA SER A 180 11.02 8.19 7.50
C SER A 180 11.39 9.32 8.48
N GLY A 181 11.90 9.00 9.67
CA GLY A 181 12.18 9.95 10.76
C GLY A 181 10.98 10.31 11.63
N VAL A 182 9.85 9.62 11.45
CA VAL A 182 8.64 9.86 12.23
C VAL A 182 8.78 9.19 13.61
N PRO A 183 8.61 9.93 14.73
CA PRO A 183 8.63 9.34 16.07
C PRO A 183 7.54 8.29 16.26
N ILE A 184 7.80 7.31 17.13
CA ILE A 184 6.82 6.26 17.45
C ILE A 184 5.64 6.87 18.22
N ASP A 185 4.45 6.77 17.65
CA ASP A 185 3.20 6.96 18.37
C ASP A 185 2.72 5.64 18.98
N ARG A 186 2.52 5.62 20.30
CA ARG A 186 2.18 4.39 21.04
C ARG A 186 0.85 3.81 20.61
N LYS A 187 -0.18 4.65 20.42
CA LYS A 187 -1.51 4.19 20.03
C LYS A 187 -1.50 3.55 18.63
N THR A 188 -0.78 4.16 17.70
CA THR A 188 -0.61 3.63 16.35
C THR A 188 0.17 2.31 16.36
N TYR A 189 1.21 2.20 17.19
CA TYR A 189 1.96 0.96 17.37
C TYR A 189 1.09 -0.16 17.97
N GLU A 190 0.30 0.14 19.00
CA GLU A 190 -0.61 -0.84 19.63
C GLU A 190 -1.67 -1.35 18.65
N ARG A 191 -2.26 -0.46 17.82
CA ARG A 191 -3.18 -0.86 16.73
C ARG A 191 -2.50 -1.75 15.70
N ALA A 192 -1.23 -1.47 15.37
CA ALA A 192 -0.45 -2.34 14.50
C ALA A 192 -0.25 -3.72 15.11
N VAL A 193 0.09 -3.80 16.41
CA VAL A 193 0.25 -5.08 17.11
C VAL A 193 -1.07 -5.85 17.16
N GLU A 194 -2.18 -5.18 17.47
CA GLU A 194 -3.50 -5.82 17.51
C GLU A 194 -3.85 -6.49 16.18
N TYR A 195 -3.72 -5.77 15.06
CA TYR A 195 -3.98 -6.32 13.74
C TYR A 195 -2.96 -7.41 13.39
N TRP A 196 -1.66 -7.08 13.41
CA TRP A 196 -0.62 -7.98 12.94
C TRP A 196 -0.36 -9.16 13.87
N SER A 197 -0.94 -9.22 15.07
CA SER A 197 -0.95 -10.42 15.92
C SER A 197 -1.79 -11.56 15.29
N LYS A 198 -2.84 -11.21 14.54
CA LYS A 198 -3.81 -12.12 13.91
C LYS A 198 -3.54 -12.41 12.44
N TYR A 199 -2.69 -11.61 11.78
CA TYR A 199 -2.40 -11.75 10.36
C TYR A 199 -0.90 -11.88 10.11
N ALA A 200 -0.52 -12.58 9.06
CA ALA A 200 0.85 -12.60 8.56
C ALA A 200 0.89 -12.41 7.04
N VAL A 201 1.91 -11.68 6.59
CA VAL A 201 2.25 -11.53 5.18
C VAL A 201 2.76 -12.86 4.62
N PHE A 202 2.72 -13.01 3.30
CA PHE A 202 3.33 -14.15 2.62
C PHE A 202 4.28 -13.72 1.50
N TYR A 203 5.30 -14.53 1.26
CA TYR A 203 6.34 -14.28 0.25
C TYR A 203 6.50 -15.49 -0.66
N GLU A 204 6.81 -15.27 -1.95
CA GLU A 204 7.07 -16.35 -2.92
C GLU A 204 8.18 -17.29 -2.42
N ASP A 205 9.34 -16.72 -2.07
CA ASP A 205 10.45 -17.37 -1.38
C ASP A 205 11.21 -16.28 -0.61
N ALA A 206 11.32 -16.43 0.72
CA ALA A 206 12.04 -15.53 1.61
C ALA A 206 13.04 -16.31 2.45
#